data_AF-A0A7J9F4C6-F1
#
_entry.id   AF-A0A7J9F4C6-F1
#
_cell.length_a   1.000
_cell.length_b   1.000
_cell.length_c   1.000
_cell.angle_alpha   90.00
_cell.angle_beta   90.00
_cell.angle_gamma   90.00
#
_symmetry.space_group_name_H-M   'P 1'
#
loop_
_entity.id
_entity.type
_entity.pdbx_description
1 polymer ?
#
loop_
_entity_poly.entity_id
_entity_poly.type
_entity_poly.pdbx_seq_one_letter_code
_entity_poly.pdbx_strand_id
1 'polypeptide(L)'
;MKKALEFDLQLQTEDCVKNGSKEIDRLPWKGGSEGNPDYECLRTELRKMAPPNGRAVLLFRARCGCPIAKLEGWGPKRGRRHKK
;
A
#
# COMPACT_ATOMS: atom_id res chain seq x y z
N MET A 1 -19.85 -7.79 19.46
CA MET A 1 -18.60 -7.11 19.02
C MET A 1 -18.91 -6.29 17.78
N LYS A 2 -18.58 -4.99 17.74
CA LYS A 2 -18.72 -4.19 16.51
C LYS A 2 -17.78 -4.80 15.46
N LYS A 3 -18.30 -5.25 14.30
CA LYS A 3 -17.46 -5.80 13.22
C LYS A 3 -16.37 -4.79 12.89
N ALA A 4 -15.12 -5.19 13.10
CA ALA A 4 -13.96 -4.41 12.71
C ALA A 4 -13.97 -4.20 11.19
N LEU A 5 -13.36 -3.10 10.76
CA LEU A 5 -13.23 -2.79 9.35
C LEU A 5 -12.22 -3.76 8.73
N GLU A 6 -12.58 -4.44 7.66
CA GLU A 6 -11.73 -5.46 7.04
C GLU A 6 -10.64 -4.79 6.19
N PHE A 7 -9.45 -5.38 6.22
CA PHE A 7 -8.32 -4.92 5.44
C PHE A 7 -7.51 -6.10 4.92
N ASP A 8 -6.96 -5.94 3.71
CA ASP A 8 -5.94 -6.85 3.17
C ASP A 8 -4.58 -6.17 3.21
N LEU A 9 -3.52 -6.95 3.43
CA LEU A 9 -2.15 -6.53 3.18
C LEU A 9 -1.66 -7.16 1.87
N GLN A 10 -1.29 -6.33 0.91
CA GLN A 10 -0.80 -6.78 -0.40
C GLN A 10 0.65 -6.32 -0.62
N LEU A 11 1.53 -7.26 -0.99
CA LEU A 11 2.88 -6.96 -1.43
C LEU A 11 2.92 -7.01 -2.96
N GLN A 12 3.07 -5.84 -3.58
CA GLN A 12 3.09 -5.70 -5.03
C GLN A 12 4.53 -5.55 -5.48
N THR A 13 5.02 -6.53 -6.25
CA THR A 13 6.35 -6.47 -6.88
C THR A 13 6.38 -5.43 -7.98
N GLU A 14 7.58 -5.10 -8.46
CA GLU A 14 7.76 -4.16 -9.57
C GLU A 14 6.91 -4.54 -10.80
N ASP A 15 6.80 -5.82 -11.12
CA ASP A 15 6.00 -6.30 -12.26
C ASP A 15 4.51 -6.07 -12.03
N CYS A 16 4.00 -6.43 -10.84
CA CYS A 16 2.62 -6.21 -10.46
C CYS A 16 2.22 -4.73 -10.52
N VAL A 17 3.13 -3.82 -10.15
CA VAL A 17 2.88 -2.37 -10.20
C VAL A 17 2.86 -1.86 -11.64
N LYS A 18 3.69 -2.40 -12.52
CA LYS A 18 3.78 -1.97 -13.93
C LYS A 18 2.62 -2.50 -14.78
N ASN A 19 2.27 -3.76 -14.59
CA ASN A 19 1.34 -4.50 -15.45
C ASN A 19 -0.04 -4.72 -14.82
N GLY A 20 -0.19 -4.44 -13.51
CA GLY A 20 -1.42 -4.72 -12.78
C GLY A 20 -2.55 -3.72 -13.02
N SER A 21 -3.72 -4.08 -12.49
CA SER A 21 -4.89 -3.21 -12.46
C SER A 21 -4.61 -1.93 -11.67
N LYS A 22 -4.93 -0.78 -12.28
CA LYS A 22 -4.83 0.55 -11.64
C LYS A 22 -6.05 0.90 -10.77
N GLU A 23 -6.94 -0.05 -10.50
CA GLU A 23 -8.11 0.18 -9.65
C GLU A 23 -7.69 0.63 -8.23
N ILE A 24 -6.70 -0.06 -7.65
CA ILE A 24 -6.16 0.28 -6.33
C ILE A 24 -5.50 1.66 -6.35
N ASP A 25 -4.86 2.04 -7.45
CA ASP A 25 -4.20 3.35 -7.58
C ASP A 25 -5.15 4.54 -7.51
N ARG A 26 -6.40 4.34 -7.92
CA ARG A 26 -7.45 5.37 -7.91
C ARG A 26 -8.17 5.49 -6.58
N LEU A 27 -7.96 4.56 -5.66
CA LEU A 27 -8.63 4.59 -4.36
C LEU A 27 -8.12 5.77 -3.52
N PRO A 28 -9.01 6.40 -2.75
CA PRO A 28 -8.61 7.48 -1.88
C PRO A 28 -7.66 6.96 -0.80
N TRP A 29 -6.78 7.85 -0.35
CA TRP A 29 -5.91 7.56 0.76
C TRP A 29 -6.70 7.50 2.08
N LYS A 30 -6.53 6.40 2.84
CA LYS A 30 -7.04 6.27 4.21
C LYS A 30 -5.93 6.61 5.20
N GLY A 31 -5.72 7.90 5.44
CA GLY A 31 -4.68 8.39 6.36
C GLY A 31 -5.14 9.36 7.44
N GLY A 32 -6.39 9.85 7.37
CA GLY A 32 -6.76 11.04 8.12
C GLY A 32 -5.91 12.26 7.70
N SER A 33 -6.08 13.38 8.39
CA SER A 33 -5.22 14.54 8.22
C SER A 33 -3.75 14.19 8.48
N GLU A 34 -2.83 14.85 7.78
CA GLU A 34 -1.36 14.66 7.82
C GLU A 34 -0.72 14.66 9.24
N GLY A 35 -1.47 15.03 10.29
CA GLY A 35 -1.02 15.13 11.67
C GLY A 35 -1.28 13.94 12.60
N ASN A 36 -1.73 12.77 12.13
CA ASN A 36 -1.89 11.61 13.03
C ASN A 36 -0.60 10.74 13.05
N PRO A 37 0.13 10.68 14.18
CA PRO A 37 1.45 10.05 14.28
C PRO A 37 1.41 8.52 14.07
N ASP A 38 0.31 7.86 14.42
CA ASP A 38 0.16 6.41 14.23
C ASP A 38 0.22 6.03 12.75
N TYR A 39 -0.19 6.92 11.86
CA TYR A 39 -0.17 6.68 10.41
C TYR A 39 1.23 6.73 9.82
N GLU A 40 2.12 7.61 10.30
CA GLU A 40 3.52 7.63 9.84
C GLU A 40 4.26 6.38 10.33
N CYS A 41 3.94 5.87 11.52
CA CYS A 41 4.39 4.55 11.97
C CYS A 41 3.93 3.44 11.02
N LEU A 42 2.63 3.36 10.70
CA LEU A 42 2.11 2.36 9.76
C LEU A 42 2.76 2.47 8.37
N ARG A 43 2.93 3.69 7.85
CA ARG A 43 3.56 3.92 6.54
C ARG A 43 5.02 3.47 6.55
N THR A 44 5.73 3.70 7.65
CA THR A 44 7.10 3.23 7.85
C THR A 44 7.16 1.70 7.87
N GLU A 45 6.24 1.04 8.56
CA GLU A 45 6.17 -0.43 8.56
C GLU A 45 5.85 -0.99 7.17
N LEU A 46 4.94 -0.37 6.43
CA LEU A 46 4.66 -0.75 5.04
C LEU A 46 5.90 -0.62 4.15
N ARG A 47 6.69 0.46 4.30
CA ARG A 47 7.95 0.63 3.55
C ARG A 47 8.97 -0.47 3.86
N LYS A 48 9.04 -0.95 5.11
CA LYS A 48 9.93 -2.05 5.51
C LYS A 48 9.50 -3.39 4.91
N MET A 49 8.20 -3.63 4.77
CA MET A 49 7.66 -4.85 4.17
C MET A 49 7.65 -4.82 2.64
N ALA A 50 7.70 -3.64 2.03
CA ALA A 50 7.60 -3.49 0.59
C ALA A 50 8.79 -4.13 -0.16
N PRO A 51 8.53 -4.89 -1.24
CA PRO A 51 9.59 -5.47 -2.03
C PRO A 51 10.38 -4.37 -2.79
N PRO A 52 11.63 -4.64 -3.19
CA PRO A 52 12.44 -3.68 -3.96
C PRO A 52 11.73 -3.25 -5.25
N ASN A 53 11.74 -1.94 -5.55
CA ASN A 53 11.00 -1.31 -6.65
C ASN A 53 9.48 -1.57 -6.69
N GLY A 54 8.93 -2.18 -5.64
CA GLY A 54 7.49 -2.42 -5.48
C GLY A 54 6.91 -1.60 -4.34
N ARG A 55 5.75 -2.03 -3.85
CA ARG A 55 5.05 -1.40 -2.73
C ARG A 55 4.32 -2.41 -1.87
N ALA A 56 4.14 -2.08 -0.58
CA ALA A 56 3.16 -2.73 0.28
C ALA A 56 1.92 -1.84 0.37
N VAL A 57 0.74 -2.43 0.23
CA VAL A 57 -0.54 -1.71 0.26
C VAL A 57 -1.44 -2.34 1.32
N LEU A 58 -1.90 -1.52 2.25
CA LEU A 58 -3.01 -1.85 3.14
C LEU A 58 -4.31 -1.40 2.46
N LEU A 59 -5.13 -2.37 2.04
CA LEU A 59 -6.36 -2.14 1.29
C LEU A 59 -7.56 -2.28 2.21
N PHE A 60 -8.29 -1.19 2.43
CA PHE A 60 -9.46 -1.19 3.29
C PHE A 60 -10.71 -1.52 2.48
N ARG A 61 -11.52 -2.44 3.01
CA ARG A 61 -12.77 -2.88 2.37
C ARG A 61 -13.98 -2.45 3.17
N ALA A 62 -15.04 -2.10 2.44
CA ALA A 62 -16.38 -2.04 2.99
C ALA A 62 -16.88 -3.43 3.34
N ARG A 63 -17.99 -3.51 4.08
CA ARG A 63 -18.62 -4.78 4.47
C ARG A 63 -19.12 -5.62 3.28
N CYS A 64 -19.34 -4.99 2.11
CA CYS A 64 -19.65 -5.69 0.87
C CYS A 64 -18.41 -6.26 0.16
N GLY A 65 -17.21 -6.07 0.72
CA GLY A 65 -15.94 -6.48 0.12
C GLY A 65 -15.35 -5.47 -0.87
N CYS A 66 -16.08 -4.42 -1.26
CA CYS A 66 -15.57 -3.41 -2.17
C CYS A 66 -14.39 -2.64 -1.54
N PRO A 67 -13.29 -2.43 -2.29
CA PRO A 67 -12.20 -1.60 -1.81
C PRO A 67 -12.66 -0.13 -1.74
N ILE A 68 -12.42 0.52 -0.60
CA ILE A 68 -12.90 1.89 -0.37
C ILE A 68 -11.77 2.89 -0.17
N ALA A 69 -10.60 2.43 0.28
CA ALA A 69 -9.46 3.29 0.50
C ALA A 69 -8.18 2.46 0.63
N LYS A 70 -7.02 3.11 0.55
CA LYS A 70 -5.71 2.46 0.68
C LYS A 70 -4.70 3.27 1.51
N LEU A 71 -3.69 2.60 2.03
CA LEU A 71 -2.44 3.18 2.52
C LEU A 71 -1.27 2.43 1.90
N GLU A 72 -0.25 3.13 1.39
CA GLU A 72 0.87 2.51 0.70
C GLU A 72 2.24 2.95 1.21
N GLY A 73 3.16 1.99 1.23
CA GLY A 73 4.59 2.19 1.47
C GLY A 73 5.40 1.68 0.28
N TRP A 74 6.18 2.56 -0.33
CA TRP A 74 7.07 2.20 -1.44
C TRP A 74 8.36 1.58 -0.91
N GLY A 75 8.76 0.48 -1.54
CA GLY A 75 10.01 -0.20 -1.23
C GLY A 75 11.23 0.58 -1.71
N PRO A 76 12.43 0.17 -1.29
CA PRO A 76 13.66 0.81 -1.73
C PRO A 76 13.81 0.68 -3.25
N LYS A 77 14.19 1.78 -3.90
CA LYS A 77 14.53 1.75 -5.33
C LYS A 77 15.85 1.00 -5.52
N ARG A 78 15.85 -0.13 -6.21
CA ARG A 78 17.09 -0.74 -6.70
C ARG A 78 17.63 0.13 -7.83
N GLY A 79 18.83 0.67 -7.62
CA GLY A 79 19.55 1.40 -8.66
C GLY A 79 19.64 0.57 -9.93
N ARG A 80 19.50 1.22 -11.09
CA ARG A 80 19.70 0.57 -12.39
C ARG A 80 21.11 0.00 -12.40
N ARG A 81 21.24 -1.33 -12.43
CA ARG A 81 22.55 -1.98 -12.63
C ARG A 81 23.02 -1.54 -14.02
N HIS A 82 23.93 -0.59 -14.09
CA HIS A 82 24.57 -0.23 -15.36
C HIS A 82 25.22 -1.51 -15.89
N LYS A 83 24.68 -2.02 -17.00
CA LYS A 83 25.31 -3.10 -17.75
C LYS A 83 26.61 -2.50 -18.30
N LYS A 84 27.75 -3.01 -17.83
CA LYS A 84 29.05 -2.71 -18.45
C LYS A 84 29.08 -3.29 -19.86
#